data_AF-A0A8T4YQC0-F1
#
_entry.id   AF-A0A8T4YQC0-F1
#
_cell.length_a   1.000
_cell.length_b   1.000
_cell.length_c   1.000
_cell.angle_alpha   90.00
_cell.angle_beta   90.00
_cell.angle_gamma   90.00
#
_symmetry.space_group_name_H-M   'P 1'
#
loop_
_entity.id
_entity.type
_entity.pdbx_description
1 polymer ?
#
loop_
_entity_poly.entity_id
_entity_poly.type
_entity_poly.pdbx_seq_one_letter_code
_entity_poly.pdbx_strand_id
1 'polypeptide(L)'
;MLKHKVLTLTLLMLLIAVLACNVKAEAATRIYTYSFAGIEVQIEYPFETYPNENITINIAIRALTTLTVNCTQLDLYVLHNATKEETSFYSISHISVPKLLGSGEWFNETYKVFIPEYAINLIYGKLTLKWTLRGTGEAEAYERELLVLMSYLKSLELESLRNENAMLREHLTNLQNELTSLSSTLNELRNNLTNIQKRYDEELSGTRSTIAVLAVTTVFFLATTAYLIFRKPKQYW
;
A
#
# COMPACT_ATOMS: atom_id res chain seq x y z
N MET A 1 8.95 14.33 39.28
CA MET A 1 10.04 14.63 38.32
C MET A 1 10.10 13.65 37.13
N LEU A 2 9.86 12.34 37.32
CA LEU A 2 9.92 11.33 36.25
C LEU A 2 8.83 11.50 35.16
N LYS A 3 7.60 11.88 35.54
CA LYS A 3 6.46 12.04 34.60
C LYS A 3 6.67 13.12 33.54
N HIS A 4 7.31 14.24 33.88
CA HIS A 4 7.59 15.31 32.90
C HIS A 4 8.64 14.90 31.87
N LYS A 5 9.65 14.10 32.27
CA LYS A 5 10.68 13.62 31.35
C LYS A 5 10.13 12.66 30.30
N VAL A 6 9.17 11.81 30.68
CA VAL A 6 8.50 10.89 29.75
C VAL A 6 7.62 11.66 28.75
N LEU A 7 6.86 12.65 29.23
CA LEU A 7 6.01 13.48 28.37
C LEU A 7 6.83 14.30 27.35
N THR A 8 7.96 14.87 27.76
CA THR A 8 8.83 15.61 26.84
C THR A 8 9.47 14.70 25.80
N LEU A 9 9.79 13.45 26.17
CA LEU A 9 10.36 12.47 25.23
C LEU A 9 9.33 12.02 24.20
N THR A 10 8.08 11.76 24.61
CA THR A 10 7.01 11.38 23.67
C THR A 10 6.63 12.51 22.72
N LEU A 11 6.59 13.76 23.21
CA LEU A 11 6.32 14.93 22.36
C LEU A 11 7.45 15.15 21.33
N LEU A 12 8.71 14.95 21.73
CA LEU A 12 9.85 15.07 20.82
C LEU A 12 9.83 13.98 19.73
N MET A 13 9.50 12.73 20.10
CA MET A 13 9.37 11.63 19.13
C MET A 13 8.21 11.86 18.16
N LEU A 14 7.09 12.43 18.63
CA LEU A 14 5.97 12.82 17.76
C LEU A 14 6.37 13.93 16.79
N LEU A 15 7.13 14.93 17.25
CA LEU A 15 7.61 16.03 16.41
C LEU A 15 8.58 15.53 15.32
N ILE A 16 9.48 14.59 15.67
CA ILE A 16 10.39 13.94 14.71
C ILE A 16 9.60 13.10 13.69
N ALA A 17 8.56 12.38 14.11
CA ALA A 17 7.71 11.62 13.19
C ALA A 17 6.97 12.52 12.19
N VAL A 18 6.44 13.65 12.63
CA VAL A 18 5.77 14.64 11.75
C VAL A 18 6.76 15.27 10.77
N LEU A 19 8.01 15.52 11.18
CA LEU A 19 9.07 16.02 10.30
C LEU A 19 9.54 14.97 9.29
N ALA A 20 9.58 13.68 9.66
CA ALA A 20 9.99 12.59 8.78
C ALA A 20 8.92 12.24 7.72
N CYS A 21 7.64 12.48 7.99
CA CYS A 21 6.56 12.22 7.02
C CYS A 21 6.51 13.18 5.82
N ASN A 22 7.28 14.27 5.81
CA ASN A 22 7.28 15.26 4.73
C ASN A 22 8.42 15.10 3.72
N VAL A 23 9.18 14.00 3.79
CA VAL A 23 10.10 13.66 2.70
C VAL A 23 9.25 13.24 1.51
N LYS A 24 8.91 14.20 0.63
CA LYS A 24 8.43 13.89 -0.72
C LYS A 24 9.47 12.96 -1.33
N ALA A 25 9.12 11.69 -1.49
CA ALA A 25 9.97 10.73 -2.19
C ALA A 25 10.32 11.35 -3.54
N GLU A 26 11.60 11.65 -3.75
CA GLU A 26 12.08 12.19 -5.01
C GLU A 26 11.76 11.15 -6.07
N ALA A 27 10.88 11.50 -7.01
CA ALA A 27 10.41 10.56 -8.02
C ALA A 27 11.62 10.01 -8.76
N ALA A 28 11.72 8.69 -8.86
CA ALA A 28 12.85 8.03 -9.53
C ALA A 28 13.01 8.62 -10.93
N THR A 29 14.20 9.11 -11.27
CA THR A 29 14.48 9.64 -12.61
C THR A 29 14.79 8.49 -13.58
N ARG A 30 14.41 8.67 -14.84
CA ARG A 30 14.75 7.77 -15.95
C ARG A 30 15.52 8.53 -17.00
N ILE A 31 16.41 7.82 -17.68
CA ILE A 31 17.24 8.34 -18.75
C ILE A 31 16.95 7.51 -20.00
N TYR A 32 16.42 8.16 -21.03
CA TYR A 32 16.36 7.62 -22.38
C TYR A 32 17.63 8.00 -23.13
N THR A 33 18.32 7.04 -23.73
CA THR A 33 19.55 7.28 -24.52
C THR A 33 19.35 6.78 -25.94
N TYR A 34 19.64 7.64 -26.91
CA TYR A 34 19.67 7.32 -28.33
C TYR A 34 21.05 7.68 -28.89
N SER A 35 21.65 6.80 -29.68
CA SER A 35 22.94 7.05 -30.31
C SER A 35 22.94 6.51 -31.74
N PHE A 36 23.22 7.36 -32.72
CA PHE A 36 23.24 7.00 -34.13
C PHE A 36 24.03 8.02 -34.96
N ALA A 37 24.79 7.56 -35.95
CA ALA A 37 25.51 8.41 -36.93
C ALA A 37 26.16 9.66 -36.32
N GLY A 38 27.00 9.47 -35.29
CA GLY A 38 27.81 10.52 -34.69
C GLY A 38 27.11 11.43 -33.67
N ILE A 39 25.80 11.26 -33.43
CA ILE A 39 25.06 11.98 -32.39
C ILE A 39 24.60 11.02 -31.29
N GLU A 40 24.68 11.47 -30.04
CA GLU A 40 24.07 10.83 -28.88
C GLU A 40 23.13 11.82 -28.20
N VAL A 41 21.91 11.39 -27.89
CA VAL A 41 20.87 12.19 -27.22
C VAL A 41 20.46 11.47 -25.95
N GLN A 42 20.49 12.19 -24.84
CA GLN A 42 20.02 11.73 -23.54
C GLN A 42 18.85 12.62 -23.09
N ILE A 43 17.74 11.99 -22.70
CA ILE A 43 16.57 12.67 -22.14
C ILE A 43 16.35 12.11 -20.75
N GLU A 44 16.51 12.95 -19.75
CA GLU A 44 16.24 12.64 -18.36
C GLU A 44 14.91 13.24 -17.93
N TYR A 45 14.06 12.43 -17.29
CA TYR A 45 12.70 12.78 -16.90
C TYR A 45 12.25 11.97 -15.67
N PRO A 46 11.25 12.44 -14.91
CA PRO A 46 10.69 11.68 -13.79
C PRO A 46 9.94 10.45 -14.31
N PHE A 47 10.11 9.31 -13.63
CA PHE A 47 9.42 8.06 -13.97
C PHE A 47 7.90 8.11 -13.72
N GLU A 48 7.52 8.78 -12.63
CA GLU A 48 6.15 8.94 -12.19
C GLU A 48 5.89 10.42 -11.91
N THR A 49 4.69 10.87 -12.25
CA THR A 49 4.27 12.25 -12.04
C THR A 49 2.75 12.31 -11.87
N TYR A 50 2.26 13.46 -11.42
CA TYR A 50 0.84 13.73 -11.28
C TYR A 50 0.37 14.76 -12.31
N PRO A 51 -0.91 14.71 -12.74
CA PRO A 51 -1.53 15.82 -13.45
C PRO A 51 -1.49 17.10 -12.62
N ASN A 52 -1.49 18.26 -13.28
CA ASN A 52 -1.44 19.58 -12.64
C ASN A 52 -0.14 19.86 -11.86
N GLU A 53 0.95 19.14 -12.16
CA GLU A 53 2.28 19.37 -11.60
C GLU A 53 3.29 19.78 -12.67
N ASN A 54 4.35 20.45 -12.23
CA ASN A 54 5.51 20.77 -13.07
C ASN A 54 6.53 19.63 -12.99
N ILE A 55 6.89 19.07 -14.15
CA ILE A 55 8.02 18.16 -14.29
C ILE A 55 9.24 18.89 -14.84
N THR A 56 10.40 18.33 -14.55
CA THR A 56 11.67 18.79 -15.10
C THR A 56 12.17 17.76 -16.09
N ILE A 57 12.41 18.19 -17.34
CA ILE A 57 12.96 17.37 -18.41
C ILE A 57 14.32 17.96 -18.78
N ASN A 58 15.36 17.16 -18.70
CA ASN A 58 16.71 17.54 -19.07
C ASN A 58 17.07 16.85 -20.39
N ILE A 59 17.36 17.64 -21.42
CA ILE A 59 17.75 17.13 -22.74
C ILE A 59 19.22 17.48 -22.94
N ALA A 60 20.02 16.45 -23.22
CA ALA A 60 21.44 16.59 -23.48
C ALA A 60 21.79 15.93 -24.81
N ILE A 61 22.48 16.67 -25.67
CA ILE A 61 23.02 16.18 -26.93
C ILE A 61 24.53 16.16 -26.82
N ARG A 62 25.14 15.04 -27.19
CA ARG A 62 26.57 14.87 -27.34
C ARG A 62 26.91 14.57 -28.78
N ALA A 63 27.86 15.32 -29.33
CA ALA A 63 28.45 15.00 -30.62
C ALA A 63 29.60 14.00 -30.42
N LEU A 64 29.50 12.81 -31.01
CA LEU A 64 30.60 11.83 -31.05
C LEU A 64 31.62 12.18 -32.13
N THR A 65 31.17 12.86 -33.19
CA THR A 65 31.99 13.41 -34.28
C THR A 65 31.58 14.85 -34.53
N THR A 66 32.41 15.66 -35.19
CA THR A 66 32.04 17.04 -35.54
C THR A 66 30.80 17.06 -36.44
N LEU A 67 29.75 17.72 -36.01
CA LEU A 67 28.46 17.76 -36.72
C LEU A 67 27.74 19.08 -36.51
N THR A 68 26.82 19.42 -37.40
CA THR A 68 25.89 20.55 -37.20
C THR A 68 24.51 19.99 -36.92
N VAL A 69 24.00 20.21 -35.70
CA VAL A 69 22.62 19.86 -35.34
C VAL A 69 21.72 20.97 -35.84
N ASN A 70 20.88 20.66 -36.82
CA ASN A 70 19.99 21.62 -37.45
C ASN A 70 18.72 21.82 -36.63
N CYS A 71 18.18 20.73 -36.08
CA CYS A 71 16.97 20.77 -35.26
C CYS A 71 16.98 19.64 -34.24
N THR A 72 16.57 19.95 -33.01
CA THR A 72 16.14 18.95 -32.03
C THR A 72 14.89 19.45 -31.34
N GLN A 73 13.80 18.72 -31.53
CA GLN A 73 12.48 19.07 -31.02
C GLN A 73 11.87 17.86 -30.32
N LEU A 74 11.29 18.07 -29.15
CA LEU A 74 10.57 17.07 -28.38
C LEU A 74 9.12 17.53 -28.19
N ASP A 75 8.20 16.91 -28.91
CA ASP A 75 6.76 17.17 -28.78
C ASP A 75 6.18 16.19 -27.77
N LEU A 76 5.47 16.69 -26.76
CA LEU A 76 4.91 15.89 -25.67
C LEU A 76 3.42 15.66 -25.86
N TYR A 77 3.00 14.42 -25.64
CA TYR A 77 1.65 13.96 -25.88
C TYR A 77 1.02 13.29 -24.66
N VAL A 78 -0.23 13.71 -24.48
CA VAL A 78 -1.35 13.27 -23.65
C VAL A 78 -2.18 12.12 -24.16
N LEU A 79 -2.67 11.19 -23.33
CA LEU A 79 -4.03 10.67 -23.56
C LEU A 79 -5.03 11.54 -22.80
N HIS A 80 -6.06 12.02 -23.49
CA HIS A 80 -7.11 12.85 -22.87
C HIS A 80 -8.09 11.98 -22.07
N ASN A 81 -8.44 12.40 -20.85
CA ASN A 81 -9.30 11.63 -19.93
C ASN A 81 -10.69 11.30 -20.51
N ALA A 82 -11.35 12.28 -21.12
CA ALA A 82 -12.71 12.17 -21.66
C ALA A 82 -12.76 11.51 -23.05
N THR A 83 -11.97 11.98 -24.01
CA THR A 83 -12.05 11.52 -25.41
C THR A 83 -11.24 10.26 -25.68
N LYS A 84 -10.25 9.95 -24.82
CA LYS A 84 -9.24 8.90 -25.06
C LYS A 84 -8.39 9.12 -26.32
N GLU A 85 -8.39 10.33 -26.85
CA GLU A 85 -7.56 10.70 -27.99
C GLU A 85 -6.19 11.21 -27.55
N GLU A 86 -5.22 11.05 -28.43
CA GLU A 86 -3.88 11.58 -28.26
C GLU A 86 -3.89 13.10 -28.49
N THR A 87 -3.38 13.87 -27.53
CA THR A 87 -3.36 15.34 -27.60
C THR A 87 -1.96 15.85 -27.30
N SER A 88 -1.37 16.62 -28.22
CA SER A 88 -0.12 17.33 -27.92
C SER A 88 -0.42 18.46 -26.94
N PHE A 89 0.37 18.57 -25.88
CA PHE A 89 0.17 19.59 -24.85
C PHE A 89 1.37 20.52 -24.67
N TYR A 90 2.55 20.13 -25.17
CA TYR A 90 3.76 20.93 -25.04
C TYR A 90 4.78 20.57 -26.13
N SER A 91 5.61 21.53 -26.53
CA SER A 91 6.68 21.35 -27.51
C SER A 91 7.95 22.02 -27.02
N ILE A 92 9.04 21.26 -26.92
CA ILE A 92 10.36 21.73 -26.53
C ILE A 92 11.21 21.84 -27.79
N SER A 93 11.58 23.06 -28.17
CA SER A 93 12.57 23.30 -29.23
C SER A 93 13.96 23.45 -28.61
N HIS A 94 14.66 22.33 -28.43
CA HIS A 94 15.96 22.29 -27.77
C HIS A 94 17.06 22.92 -28.64
N ILE A 95 17.02 22.66 -29.94
CA ILE A 95 17.85 23.36 -30.93
C ILE A 95 16.93 23.84 -32.05
N SER A 96 16.70 25.15 -32.11
CA SER A 96 15.90 25.83 -33.15
C SER A 96 16.74 26.49 -34.23
N VAL A 97 17.99 26.84 -33.90
CA VAL A 97 18.98 27.43 -34.81
C VAL A 97 20.12 26.43 -34.99
N PRO A 98 20.58 26.15 -36.22
CA PRO A 98 21.66 25.21 -36.45
C PRO A 98 22.88 25.49 -35.58
N LYS A 99 23.31 24.48 -34.83
CA LYS A 99 24.42 24.58 -33.88
C LYS A 99 25.53 23.60 -34.28
N LEU A 100 26.73 24.13 -34.49
CA LEU A 100 27.93 23.32 -34.68
C LEU A 100 28.36 22.76 -33.33
N LEU A 101 28.54 21.45 -33.25
CA LEU A 101 29.09 20.76 -32.08
C LEU A 101 30.37 20.02 -32.50
N GLY A 102 31.44 20.25 -31.75
CA GLY A 102 32.70 19.52 -31.91
C GLY A 102 32.61 18.09 -31.37
N SER A 103 33.51 17.21 -31.81
CA SER A 103 33.61 15.86 -31.24
C SER A 103 33.85 15.92 -29.72
N GLY A 104 33.01 15.22 -28.96
CA GLY A 104 33.00 15.19 -27.50
C GLY A 104 32.21 16.32 -26.83
N GLU A 105 31.76 17.32 -27.58
CA GLU A 105 31.02 18.48 -27.04
C GLU A 105 29.61 18.07 -26.60
N TRP A 106 29.18 18.62 -25.47
CA TRP A 106 27.85 18.48 -24.92
C TRP A 106 27.07 19.78 -25.05
N PHE A 107 25.79 19.66 -25.35
CA PHE A 107 24.82 20.72 -25.22
C PHE A 107 23.65 20.22 -24.37
N ASN A 108 23.45 20.83 -23.21
CA ASN A 108 22.45 20.41 -22.24
C ASN A 108 21.57 21.59 -21.83
N GLU A 109 20.27 21.36 -21.78
CA GLU A 109 19.31 22.34 -21.26
C GLU A 109 18.21 21.63 -20.48
N THR A 110 17.69 22.34 -19.49
CA THR A 110 16.66 21.84 -18.59
C THR A 110 15.37 22.63 -18.78
N TYR A 111 14.27 21.92 -18.96
CA TYR A 111 12.95 22.47 -19.24
C TYR A 111 11.99 22.13 -18.12
N LYS A 112 11.19 23.12 -17.71
CA LYS A 112 10.06 22.91 -16.81
C LYS A 112 8.79 22.81 -17.63
N VAL A 113 8.10 21.69 -17.53
CA VAL A 113 6.89 21.41 -18.29
C VAL A 113 5.74 21.20 -17.31
N PHE A 114 4.64 21.91 -17.55
CA PHE A 114 3.42 21.76 -16.78
C PHE A 114 2.54 20.67 -17.41
N ILE A 115 2.09 19.72 -16.60
CA ILE A 115 1.24 18.62 -17.05
C ILE A 115 -0.22 19.04 -16.92
N PRO A 116 -1.02 18.98 -17.98
CA PRO A 116 -2.42 19.38 -17.91
C PRO A 116 -3.24 18.42 -17.06
N GLU A 117 -4.29 18.93 -16.43
CA GLU A 117 -5.19 18.17 -15.54
C GLU A 117 -5.92 17.03 -16.26
N TYR A 118 -6.24 17.20 -17.56
CA TYR A 118 -6.92 16.18 -18.36
C TYR A 118 -6.04 14.99 -18.74
N ALA A 119 -4.73 15.05 -18.44
CA ALA A 119 -3.78 14.01 -18.78
C ALA A 119 -4.04 12.74 -17.97
N ILE A 120 -4.07 11.58 -18.63
CA ILE A 120 -4.21 10.28 -17.96
C ILE A 120 -3.16 9.28 -18.39
N ASN A 121 -2.86 8.34 -17.49
CA ASN A 121 -2.07 7.12 -17.67
C ASN A 121 -0.58 7.32 -18.03
N LEU A 122 -0.28 7.98 -19.14
CA LEU A 122 1.05 7.98 -19.75
C LEU A 122 1.33 9.31 -20.47
N ILE A 123 2.55 9.80 -20.31
CA ILE A 123 3.16 10.84 -21.14
C ILE A 123 4.17 10.17 -22.06
N TYR A 124 4.09 10.46 -23.35
CA TYR A 124 5.13 10.09 -24.31
C TYR A 124 5.58 11.31 -25.11
N GLY A 125 6.80 11.23 -25.63
CA GLY A 125 7.42 12.28 -26.43
C GLY A 125 7.70 11.78 -27.84
N LYS A 126 7.47 12.63 -28.83
CA LYS A 126 7.97 12.47 -30.20
C LYS A 126 9.22 13.32 -30.35
N LEU A 127 10.37 12.68 -30.42
CA LEU A 127 11.67 13.32 -30.60
C LEU A 127 12.01 13.38 -32.09
N THR A 128 12.14 14.59 -32.62
CA THR A 128 12.55 14.87 -34.00
C THR A 128 13.98 15.41 -34.01
N LEU A 129 14.86 14.72 -34.73
CA LEU A 129 16.28 15.04 -34.82
C LEU A 129 16.66 15.27 -36.28
N LYS A 130 17.35 16.39 -36.55
CA LYS A 130 17.94 16.69 -37.86
C LYS A 130 19.37 17.17 -37.68
N TRP A 131 20.34 16.53 -38.32
CA TRP A 131 21.75 16.91 -38.21
C TRP A 131 22.53 16.60 -39.48
N THR A 132 23.72 17.19 -39.61
CA THR A 132 24.63 16.97 -40.73
C THR A 132 26.04 16.66 -40.22
N LEU A 133 26.64 15.59 -40.71
CA LEU A 133 28.03 15.24 -40.37
C LEU A 133 28.99 16.15 -41.14
N ARG A 134 30.07 16.59 -40.48
CA ARG A 134 31.18 17.31 -41.13
C ARG A 134 32.46 16.47 -41.07
N GLY A 135 33.19 16.42 -42.17
CA GLY A 135 34.53 15.81 -42.24
C GLY A 135 34.65 14.61 -43.19
N THR A 136 33.53 14.03 -43.61
CA THR A 136 33.46 13.19 -44.82
C THR A 136 33.33 14.11 -46.03
N GLY A 137 33.98 13.81 -47.15
CA GLY A 137 34.08 14.72 -48.31
C GLY A 137 32.74 15.21 -48.88
N GLU A 138 31.63 14.59 -48.50
CA GLU A 138 30.26 15.04 -48.73
C GLU A 138 29.53 15.18 -47.38
N ALA A 139 28.78 16.27 -47.21
CA ALA A 139 27.97 16.51 -46.02
C ALA A 139 26.72 15.64 -46.06
N GLU A 140 26.71 14.56 -45.29
CA GLU A 140 25.54 13.69 -45.16
C GLU A 140 24.57 14.26 -44.14
N ALA A 141 23.31 14.47 -44.55
CA ALA A 141 22.22 14.92 -43.70
C ALA A 141 21.40 13.72 -43.20
N TYR A 142 21.05 13.75 -41.92
CA TYR A 142 20.28 12.72 -41.24
C TYR A 142 19.02 13.31 -40.63
N GLU A 143 17.92 12.56 -40.73
CA GLU A 143 16.65 12.87 -40.08
C GLU A 143 16.08 11.61 -39.41
N ARG A 144 15.61 11.78 -38.18
CA ARG A 144 14.99 10.72 -37.37
C ARG A 144 13.83 11.27 -36.56
N GLU A 145 12.77 10.47 -36.51
CA GLU A 145 11.67 10.65 -35.57
C GLU A 145 11.62 9.42 -34.65
N LEU A 146 11.56 9.65 -33.35
CA LEU A 146 11.60 8.60 -32.33
C LEU A 146 10.46 8.80 -31.35
N LEU A 147 9.82 7.70 -30.94
CA LEU A 147 8.83 7.70 -29.88
C LEU A 147 9.52 7.35 -28.55
N VAL A 148 9.34 8.20 -27.54
CA VAL A 148 9.95 8.07 -26.22
C VAL A 148 8.85 7.91 -25.19
N LEU A 149 8.78 6.76 -24.52
CA LEU A 149 7.88 6.55 -23.39
C LEU A 149 8.47 7.25 -22.16
N MET A 150 7.83 8.34 -21.72
CA MET A 150 8.37 9.19 -20.68
C MET A 150 7.85 8.76 -19.30
N SER A 151 6.77 9.37 -18.81
CA SER A 151 6.32 9.19 -17.43
C SER A 151 4.98 8.50 -17.37
N TYR A 152 4.77 7.69 -16.33
CA TYR A 152 3.44 7.25 -15.95
C TYR A 152 2.75 8.33 -15.10
N LEU A 153 1.46 8.54 -15.36
CA LEU A 153 0.64 9.49 -14.60
C LEU A 153 -0.09 8.75 -13.49
N LYS A 154 0.19 9.12 -12.25
CA LYS A 154 -0.56 8.64 -11.08
C LYS A 154 -1.83 9.45 -10.93
N SER A 155 -2.94 8.75 -10.71
CA SER A 155 -4.20 9.37 -10.30
C SER A 155 -4.19 9.52 -8.78
N LEU A 156 -4.24 10.77 -8.31
CA LEU A 156 -4.37 11.10 -6.88
C LEU A 156 -5.62 10.47 -6.28
N GLU A 157 -6.73 10.48 -7.03
CA GLU A 157 -8.00 9.87 -6.61
C GLU A 157 -7.86 8.35 -6.44
N LEU A 158 -7.22 7.68 -7.40
CA LEU A 158 -7.00 6.24 -7.32
C LEU A 158 -6.08 5.86 -6.14
N GLU A 159 -5.06 6.68 -5.87
CA GLU A 159 -4.15 6.48 -4.73
C GLU A 159 -4.90 6.67 -3.40
N SER A 160 -5.72 7.72 -3.30
CA SER A 160 -6.60 7.94 -2.14
C SER A 160 -7.57 6.78 -1.93
N LEU A 161 -8.24 6.32 -2.99
CA LEU A 161 -9.19 5.20 -2.92
C LEU A 161 -8.51 3.88 -2.55
N ARG A 162 -7.26 3.65 -2.99
CA ARG A 162 -6.48 2.47 -2.59
C ARG A 162 -6.14 2.51 -1.11
N ASN A 163 -5.73 3.67 -0.61
CA ASN A 163 -5.43 3.86 0.81
C ASN A 163 -6.67 3.69 1.68
N GLU A 164 -7.81 4.26 1.27
CA GLU A 164 -9.08 4.09 1.97
C GLU A 164 -9.51 2.61 2.00
N ASN A 165 -9.42 1.91 0.87
CA ASN A 165 -9.69 0.47 0.81
C ASN A 165 -8.76 -0.36 1.69
N ALA A 166 -7.47 0.01 1.79
CA ALA A 166 -6.53 -0.67 2.66
C ALA A 166 -6.93 -0.51 4.14
N MET A 167 -7.27 0.71 4.56
CA MET A 167 -7.75 0.99 5.92
C MET A 167 -9.07 0.27 6.22
N LEU A 168 -10.01 0.24 5.28
CA LEU A 168 -11.27 -0.49 5.43
C LEU A 168 -11.05 -1.99 5.58
N ARG A 169 -10.12 -2.58 4.82
CA ARG A 169 -9.75 -4.00 4.96
C ARG A 169 -9.17 -4.30 6.33
N GLU A 170 -8.27 -3.44 6.81
CA GLU A 170 -7.71 -3.58 8.16
C GLU A 170 -8.80 -3.53 9.24
N HIS A 171 -9.70 -2.55 9.16
CA HIS A 171 -10.85 -2.48 10.08
C HIS A 171 -11.74 -3.73 10.02
N LEU A 172 -12.03 -4.25 8.83
CA LEU A 172 -12.80 -5.48 8.68
C LEU A 172 -12.09 -6.68 9.32
N THR A 173 -10.77 -6.80 9.13
CA THR A 173 -10.01 -7.88 9.77
C THR A 173 -10.01 -7.76 11.30
N ASN A 174 -9.92 -6.55 11.84
CA ASN A 174 -9.98 -6.31 13.29
C ASN A 174 -11.37 -6.66 13.85
N LEU A 175 -12.44 -6.21 13.20
CA LEU A 175 -13.81 -6.55 13.60
C LEU A 175 -14.07 -8.07 13.55
N GLN A 176 -13.52 -8.76 12.55
CA GLN A 176 -13.62 -10.22 12.45
C GLN A 176 -12.88 -10.92 13.61
N ASN A 177 -11.72 -10.41 14.01
CA ASN A 177 -10.98 -10.92 15.17
C ASN A 177 -11.73 -10.66 16.49
N GLU A 178 -12.36 -9.50 16.64
CA GLU A 178 -13.20 -9.20 17.80
C GLU A 178 -14.44 -10.10 17.87
N LEU A 179 -15.10 -10.34 16.73
CA LEU A 179 -16.28 -11.19 16.65
C LEU A 179 -15.95 -12.66 16.95
N THR A 180 -14.80 -13.16 16.47
CA THR A 180 -14.31 -14.51 16.78
C THR A 180 -13.94 -14.65 18.25
N SER A 181 -13.30 -13.63 18.84
CA SER A 181 -13.03 -13.57 20.29
C SER A 181 -14.32 -13.57 21.11
N LEU A 182 -15.31 -12.76 20.74
CA LEU A 182 -16.62 -12.73 21.40
C LEU A 182 -17.33 -14.08 21.29
N SER A 183 -17.29 -14.72 20.13
CA SER A 183 -17.85 -16.06 19.92
C SER A 183 -17.18 -17.11 20.81
N SER A 184 -15.85 -17.06 20.95
CA SER A 184 -15.12 -17.95 21.87
C SER A 184 -15.56 -17.75 23.33
N THR A 185 -15.68 -16.49 23.76
CA THR A 185 -16.13 -16.12 25.12
C THR A 185 -17.55 -16.62 25.38
N LEU A 186 -18.46 -16.47 24.40
CA LEU A 186 -19.84 -16.98 24.50
C LEU A 186 -19.89 -18.51 24.61
N ASN A 187 -19.04 -19.22 23.85
CA ASN A 187 -18.95 -20.67 23.93
C ASN A 187 -18.39 -21.14 25.28
N GLU A 188 -17.38 -20.44 25.83
CA GLU A 188 -16.86 -20.70 27.17
C GLU A 188 -17.93 -20.50 28.25
N LEU A 189 -18.65 -19.38 28.20
CA LEU A 189 -19.76 -19.10 29.12
C LEU A 189 -20.85 -20.16 29.03
N ARG A 190 -21.24 -20.57 27.82
CA ARG A 190 -22.23 -21.63 27.59
C ARG A 190 -21.78 -22.98 28.17
N ASN A 191 -20.52 -23.34 27.96
CA ASN A 191 -19.94 -24.58 28.50
C ASN A 191 -19.89 -24.54 30.03
N ASN A 192 -19.51 -23.40 30.62
CA ASN A 192 -19.49 -23.22 32.07
C ASN A 192 -20.90 -23.35 32.66
N LEU A 193 -21.91 -22.70 32.07
CA LEU A 193 -23.31 -22.82 32.49
C LEU A 193 -23.80 -24.27 32.42
N THR A 194 -23.47 -24.99 31.35
CA THR A 194 -23.86 -26.40 31.18
C THR A 194 -23.18 -27.28 32.24
N ASN A 195 -21.91 -27.00 32.57
CA ASN A 195 -21.19 -27.70 33.65
C ASN A 195 -21.75 -27.39 35.04
N ILE A 196 -22.18 -26.15 35.30
CA ILE A 196 -22.85 -25.78 36.55
C ILE A 196 -24.19 -26.50 36.66
N GLN A 197 -24.98 -26.51 35.59
CA GLN A 197 -26.26 -27.23 35.55
C GLN A 197 -26.08 -28.72 35.83
N LYS A 198 -25.11 -29.37 35.17
CA LYS A 198 -24.81 -30.79 35.38
C LYS A 198 -24.41 -31.09 36.83
N ARG A 199 -23.56 -30.26 37.44
CA ARG A 199 -23.16 -30.39 38.86
C ARG A 199 -24.37 -30.25 39.79
N TYR A 200 -25.24 -29.29 39.52
CA TYR A 200 -26.45 -29.09 40.32
C TYR A 200 -27.40 -30.29 40.22
N ASP A 201 -27.59 -30.85 39.02
CA ASP A 201 -28.42 -32.04 38.80
C ASP A 201 -27.84 -33.29 39.49
N GLU A 202 -26.51 -33.46 39.49
CA GLU A 202 -25.82 -34.54 40.19
C GLU A 202 -25.96 -34.42 41.71
N GLU A 203 -25.77 -33.24 42.28
CA GLU A 203 -25.94 -32.99 43.72
C GLU A 203 -27.39 -33.19 44.18
N LEU A 204 -28.37 -32.75 43.38
CA LEU A 204 -29.78 -32.98 43.68
C LEU A 204 -30.14 -34.47 43.65
N SER A 205 -29.59 -35.21 42.67
CA SER A 205 -29.78 -36.66 42.56
C SER A 205 -29.18 -37.41 43.74
N GLY A 206 -27.96 -37.05 44.15
CA GLY A 206 -27.29 -37.57 45.35
C GLY A 206 -28.11 -37.31 46.60
N THR A 207 -28.55 -36.06 46.80
CA THR A 207 -29.36 -35.65 47.96
C THR A 207 -30.68 -36.43 48.04
N ARG A 208 -31.39 -36.58 46.90
CA ARG A 208 -32.63 -37.37 46.81
C ARG A 208 -32.40 -38.84 47.16
N SER A 209 -31.28 -39.42 46.73
CA SER A 209 -30.90 -40.80 47.08
C SER A 209 -30.64 -40.96 48.59
N THR A 210 -29.89 -40.05 49.21
CA THR A 210 -29.66 -40.08 50.67
C THR A 210 -30.94 -39.93 51.47
N ILE A 211 -31.88 -39.06 51.05
CA ILE A 211 -33.18 -38.90 51.71
C ILE A 211 -33.99 -40.20 51.60
N ALA A 212 -33.98 -40.87 50.45
CA ALA A 212 -34.65 -42.16 50.27
C ALA A 212 -34.05 -43.25 51.17
N VAL A 213 -32.71 -43.33 51.27
CA VAL A 213 -32.04 -44.28 52.18
C VAL A 213 -32.34 -43.96 53.65
N LEU A 214 -32.37 -42.68 54.03
CA LEU A 214 -32.74 -42.25 55.38
C LEU A 214 -34.19 -42.64 55.71
N ALA A 215 -35.12 -42.44 54.77
CA ALA A 215 -36.52 -42.82 54.93
C ALA A 215 -36.66 -44.33 55.13
N VAL A 216 -36.00 -45.15 54.29
CA VAL A 216 -36.03 -46.62 54.38
C VAL A 216 -35.44 -47.10 55.71
N THR A 217 -34.26 -46.59 56.10
CA THR A 217 -33.61 -46.98 57.37
C THR A 217 -34.45 -46.59 58.59
N THR A 218 -35.12 -45.44 58.57
CA THR A 218 -36.03 -45.00 59.64
C THR A 218 -37.21 -45.96 59.79
N VAL A 219 -37.82 -46.41 58.68
CA VAL A 219 -38.91 -47.39 58.71
C VAL A 219 -38.44 -48.73 59.28
N PHE A 220 -37.27 -49.22 58.86
CA PHE A 220 -36.68 -50.44 59.41
C PHE A 220 -36.39 -50.31 60.90
N PHE A 221 -35.83 -49.18 61.35
CA PHE A 221 -35.51 -48.96 62.75
C PHE A 221 -36.78 -48.97 63.62
N LEU A 222 -37.86 -48.32 63.15
CA LEU A 222 -39.16 -48.34 63.81
C LEU A 222 -39.74 -49.77 63.88
N ALA A 223 -39.70 -50.51 62.78
CA ALA A 223 -40.18 -51.90 62.74
C ALA A 223 -39.39 -52.82 63.68
N THR A 224 -38.07 -52.66 63.72
CA THR A 224 -37.19 -53.47 64.58
C THR A 224 -37.40 -53.13 66.05
N THR A 225 -37.57 -51.85 66.38
CA THR A 225 -37.87 -51.39 67.74
C THR A 225 -39.23 -51.93 68.21
N ALA A 226 -40.26 -51.83 67.36
CA ALA A 226 -41.56 -52.43 67.64
C ALA A 226 -41.46 -53.94 67.84
N TYR A 227 -40.75 -54.66 66.95
CA TYR A 227 -40.54 -56.10 67.06
C TYR A 227 -39.83 -56.50 68.36
N LEU A 228 -38.78 -55.77 68.76
CA LEU A 228 -38.07 -56.01 70.02
C LEU A 228 -38.96 -55.75 71.25
N ILE A 229 -39.82 -54.74 71.22
CA ILE A 229 -40.80 -54.48 72.29
C ILE A 229 -41.82 -55.62 72.39
N PHE A 230 -42.28 -56.16 71.25
CA PHE A 230 -43.25 -57.26 71.25
C PHE A 230 -42.64 -58.62 71.57
N ARG A 231 -41.32 -58.81 71.40
CA ARG A 231 -40.64 -60.06 71.74
C ARG A 231 -40.39 -60.12 73.25
N LYS A 232 -41.37 -60.66 73.99
CA LYS A 232 -41.19 -61.01 75.41
C LYS A 232 -39.92 -61.87 75.61
N PRO A 233 -39.09 -61.58 76.63
CA PRO A 233 -37.93 -62.39 76.93
C PRO A 233 -38.41 -63.80 77.33
N LYS A 234 -37.98 -64.81 76.57
CA LYS A 234 -38.15 -66.21 77.01
C LYS A 234 -37.24 -66.41 78.20
N GLN A 235 -37.82 -66.65 79.37
CA GLN A 235 -37.09 -67.12 80.55
C GLN A 235 -36.50 -68.49 80.18
N TYR A 236 -35.18 -68.55 80.08
CA TYR A 236 -34.45 -69.82 80.15
C TYR A 236 -34.27 -70.14 81.64
N TRP A 237 -34.97 -71.17 82.09
CA TRP A 237 -34.63 -72.03 83.22
C TRP A 237 -34.74 -73.45 82.71
#